data_AF-A0A420V1B1-F1
#
_entry.id   AF-A0A420V1B1-F1
#
_cell.length_a   1.000
_cell.length_b   1.000
_cell.length_c   1.000
_cell.angle_alpha   90.00
_cell.angle_beta   90.00
_cell.angle_gamma   90.00
#
_symmetry.space_group_name_H-M   'P 1'
#
loop_
_entity.id
_entity.type
_entity.pdbx_description
1 polymer ?
#
loop_
_entity_poly.entity_id
_entity_poly.type
_entity_poly.pdbx_seq_one_letter_code
_entity_poly.pdbx_strand_id
1 'polypeptide(L)'
;MRTFIGGQEAVSASEFEELALGFDERPMGLDRELFLGAAEETPAERAARLDAACDVLADLREQGETDEIAAWDALYADALSRTVPLLRSAARVRRAPWTGEAA
;
A
#
# COMPACT_ATOMS: atom_id res chain seq x y z
N MET A 1 22.81 1.00 32.56
CA MET A 1 22.99 -0.36 31.98
C MET A 1 23.04 -0.20 30.47
N ARG A 2 23.86 -0.98 29.78
CA ARG A 2 23.93 -0.98 28.30
C ARG A 2 23.21 -2.22 27.81
N THR A 3 22.34 -2.09 26.82
CA THR A 3 21.51 -3.18 26.31
C THR A 3 22.01 -3.56 24.93
N PHE A 4 22.20 -4.86 24.70
CA PHE A 4 22.74 -5.38 23.45
C PHE A 4 21.84 -6.49 22.90
N ILE A 5 21.67 -6.49 21.57
CA ILE A 5 21.02 -7.55 20.82
C ILE A 5 21.94 -7.90 19.63
N GLY A 6 22.31 -9.17 19.48
CA GLY A 6 23.18 -9.60 18.38
C GLY A 6 24.58 -8.96 18.34
N GLY A 7 25.05 -8.38 19.44
CA GLY A 7 26.33 -7.65 19.49
C GLY A 7 26.23 -6.15 19.13
N GLN A 8 25.05 -5.67 18.73
CA GLN A 8 24.76 -4.24 18.54
C GLN A 8 24.15 -3.65 19.82
N GLU A 9 24.59 -2.45 20.20
CA GLU A 9 24.02 -1.70 21.33
C GLU A 9 22.73 -1.00 20.90
N ALA A 10 21.66 -1.15 21.68
CA ALA A 10 20.47 -0.33 21.54
C ALA A 10 20.62 0.95 22.39
N VAL A 11 20.77 2.10 21.74
CA VAL A 11 20.87 3.42 22.43
C VAL A 11 19.50 4.03 22.73
N SER A 12 18.41 3.49 22.17
CA SER A 12 17.04 3.88 22.50
C SER A 12 16.12 2.66 22.70
N ALA A 13 14.94 2.92 23.27
CA ALA A 13 13.91 1.89 23.41
C ALA A 13 13.34 1.43 22.04
N SER A 14 13.26 2.34 21.06
CA SER A 14 12.80 1.99 19.71
C SER A 14 13.82 1.10 18.98
N GLU A 15 15.11 1.42 19.10
CA GLU A 15 16.18 0.61 18.52
C GLU A 15 16.26 -0.77 19.19
N PHE A 16 15.96 -0.86 20.49
CA PHE A 16 15.85 -2.14 21.16
C PHE A 16 14.71 -2.99 20.57
N GLU A 17 13.54 -2.41 20.35
CA GLU A 17 12.41 -3.12 19.71
C GLU A 17 12.77 -3.58 18.29
N GLU A 18 13.34 -2.70 17.47
CA GLU A 18 13.78 -3.02 16.11
C GLU A 18 14.81 -4.15 16.08
N LEU A 19 15.82 -4.10 16.96
CA LEU A 19 16.86 -5.13 17.01
C LEU A 19 16.34 -6.46 17.58
N ALA A 20 15.46 -6.42 18.58
CA ALA A 20 14.96 -7.61 19.26
C ALA A 20 13.86 -8.34 18.48
N LEU A 21 13.02 -7.59 17.75
CA LEU A 21 11.86 -8.11 17.05
C LEU A 21 12.09 -8.23 15.54
N GLY A 22 13.19 -7.66 15.02
CA GLY A 22 13.35 -7.37 13.60
C GLY A 22 12.65 -6.06 13.25
N PHE A 23 13.03 -5.43 12.13
CA PHE A 23 12.19 -4.37 11.58
C PHE A 23 10.80 -4.96 11.30
N ASP A 24 9.76 -4.12 11.29
CA ASP A 24 8.50 -4.42 10.58
C ASP A 24 8.84 -4.52 9.07
N GLU A 25 9.61 -5.55 8.70
CA GLU A 25 9.85 -5.95 7.33
C GLU A 25 8.50 -6.43 6.83
N ARG A 26 7.73 -5.48 6.28
CA ARG A 26 6.67 -5.83 5.34
C ARG A 26 7.30 -6.86 4.39
N PRO A 27 6.65 -8.01 4.18
CA PRO A 27 7.25 -9.08 3.39
C PRO A 27 7.80 -8.51 2.09
N MET A 28 9.05 -8.85 1.75
CA MET A 28 9.64 -8.48 0.46
C MET A 28 8.64 -8.84 -0.64
N GLY A 29 8.15 -7.84 -1.36
CA GLY A 29 7.08 -8.02 -2.34
C GLY A 29 6.33 -6.74 -2.68
N LEU A 30 5.23 -6.92 -3.40
CA LEU A 30 4.39 -5.85 -3.95
C LEU A 30 3.83 -4.92 -2.87
N ASP A 31 4.05 -3.60 -3.02
CA ASP A 31 3.46 -2.59 -2.15
C ASP A 31 1.94 -2.48 -2.38
N ARG A 32 1.17 -3.12 -1.51
CA ARG A 32 -0.30 -3.16 -1.60
C ARG A 32 -0.93 -1.79 -1.35
N GLU A 33 -0.32 -0.95 -0.52
CA GLU A 33 -0.87 0.37 -0.15
C GLU A 33 -0.80 1.33 -1.33
N LEU A 34 0.23 1.20 -2.18
CA LEU A 34 0.34 1.91 -3.44
C LEU A 34 -0.91 1.70 -4.32
N PHE A 35 -1.40 0.46 -4.44
CA PHE A 35 -2.54 0.13 -5.30
C PHE A 35 -3.90 0.38 -4.63
N LEU A 36 -4.04 0.06 -3.34
CA LEU A 36 -5.32 0.22 -2.61
C LEU A 36 -5.62 1.67 -2.23
N GLY A 37 -4.57 2.45 -1.95
CA GLY A 37 -4.68 3.80 -1.42
C GLY A 37 -5.07 3.88 0.05
N ALA A 38 -4.76 5.02 0.66
CA ALA A 38 -5.10 5.30 2.05
C ALA A 38 -6.56 5.76 2.20
N ALA A 39 -7.15 5.54 3.39
CA ALA A 39 -8.51 5.96 3.68
C ALA A 39 -8.72 7.49 3.62
N GLU A 40 -7.70 8.24 4.02
CA GLU A 40 -7.74 9.71 4.17
C GLU A 40 -6.90 10.44 3.10
N GLU A 41 -6.67 9.84 1.92
CA GLU A 41 -5.92 10.51 0.83
C GLU A 41 -6.67 11.74 0.29
N THR A 42 -5.97 12.85 0.13
CA THR A 42 -6.46 14.01 -0.63
C THR A 42 -6.57 13.67 -2.12
N PRO A 43 -7.33 14.45 -2.93
CA PRO A 43 -7.40 14.23 -4.37
C PRO A 43 -6.05 14.31 -5.08
N ALA A 44 -5.14 15.18 -4.62
CA ALA A 44 -3.82 15.34 -5.20
C ALA A 44 -2.91 14.15 -4.86
N GLU A 45 -2.89 13.72 -3.59
CA GLU A 45 -2.15 12.51 -3.17
C GLU A 45 -2.69 11.27 -3.89
N ARG A 46 -4.01 11.18 -4.07
CA ARG A 46 -4.61 10.11 -4.87
C ARG A 46 -4.09 10.12 -6.31
N ALA A 47 -4.06 11.28 -6.94
CA ALA A 47 -3.61 11.38 -8.34
C ALA A 47 -2.16 10.95 -8.47
N ALA A 48 -1.28 11.45 -7.59
CA ALA A 48 0.13 11.07 -7.54
C ALA A 48 0.32 9.56 -7.28
N ARG A 49 -0.46 8.99 -6.34
CA ARG A 49 -0.42 7.55 -6.07
C ARG A 49 -0.88 6.72 -7.26
N LEU A 50 -1.95 7.13 -7.95
CA LEU A 50 -2.44 6.41 -9.13
C LEU A 50 -1.45 6.49 -10.30
N ASP A 51 -0.78 7.62 -10.47
CA ASP A 51 0.29 7.81 -11.44
C ASP A 51 1.43 6.83 -11.18
N ALA A 52 1.97 6.83 -9.96
CA ALA A 52 3.01 5.89 -9.53
C ALA A 52 2.56 4.42 -9.64
N ALA A 53 1.31 4.10 -9.29
CA ALA A 53 0.77 2.74 -9.41
C ALA A 53 0.67 2.28 -10.87
N CYS A 54 0.36 3.19 -11.81
CA CYS A 54 0.34 2.89 -13.23
C CYS A 54 1.75 2.58 -13.75
N ASP A 55 2.75 3.37 -13.37
CA ASP A 55 4.15 3.17 -13.76
C ASP A 55 4.67 1.83 -13.24
N VAL A 56 4.50 1.56 -11.94
CA VAL A 56 4.94 0.29 -11.34
C VAL A 56 4.22 -0.92 -11.99
N LEU A 57 2.94 -0.79 -12.34
CA LEU A 57 2.23 -1.87 -13.03
C LEU A 57 2.76 -2.09 -14.46
N ALA A 58 3.22 -1.05 -15.14
CA ALA A 58 3.86 -1.18 -16.45
C ALA A 58 5.20 -1.91 -16.32
N ASP A 59 6.03 -1.51 -15.36
CA ASP A 59 7.33 -2.14 -15.09
C ASP A 59 7.18 -3.62 -14.73
N LEU A 60 6.20 -3.96 -13.87
CA LEU A 60 5.92 -5.36 -13.51
C LEU A 60 5.48 -6.20 -14.70
N ARG A 61 4.73 -5.62 -15.65
CA ARG A 61 4.33 -6.32 -16.88
C ARG A 61 5.52 -6.58 -17.80
N GLU A 62 6.42 -5.61 -17.94
CA GLU A 62 7.65 -5.77 -18.71
C GLU A 62 8.56 -6.85 -18.10
N GLN A 63 8.78 -6.79 -16.78
CA GLN A 63 9.56 -7.80 -16.06
C GLN A 63 8.94 -9.19 -16.16
N GLY A 64 7.61 -9.26 -16.12
CA GLY A 64 6.81 -10.48 -16.24
C GLY A 64 6.99 -11.23 -17.57
N GLU A 65 7.58 -10.61 -18.60
CA GLU A 65 7.93 -11.30 -19.84
C GLU A 65 9.05 -12.33 -19.63
N THR A 66 9.86 -12.16 -18.59
CA THR A 66 11.04 -13.00 -18.31
C THR A 66 11.08 -13.58 -16.89
N ASP A 67 10.30 -13.02 -15.96
CA ASP A 67 10.21 -13.47 -14.57
C ASP A 67 8.76 -13.85 -14.21
N GLU A 68 8.54 -15.13 -13.87
CA GLU A 68 7.23 -15.64 -13.48
C GLU A 68 6.71 -14.98 -12.19
N ILE A 69 7.58 -14.64 -11.25
CA ILE A 69 7.18 -13.96 -10.00
C ILE A 69 6.63 -12.57 -10.34
N ALA A 70 7.33 -11.81 -11.18
CA ALA A 70 6.88 -10.50 -11.64
C ALA A 70 5.56 -10.58 -12.41
N ALA A 71 5.34 -11.64 -13.20
CA ALA A 71 4.07 -11.87 -13.88
C ALA A 71 2.91 -12.08 -12.89
N TRP A 72 3.12 -12.84 -11.81
CA TRP A 72 2.14 -13.00 -10.74
C TRP A 72 1.88 -11.69 -10.00
N ASP A 73 2.94 -10.93 -9.72
CA ASP A 73 2.83 -9.62 -9.07
C ASP A 73 2.05 -8.62 -9.94
N ALA A 74 2.26 -8.61 -11.26
CA ALA A 74 1.52 -7.76 -12.19
C ALA A 74 0.01 -8.08 -12.18
N LEU A 75 -0.35 -9.38 -12.16
CA LEU A 75 -1.75 -9.81 -12.06
C LEU A 75 -2.38 -9.38 -10.73
N TYR A 76 -1.63 -9.51 -9.64
CA TYR A 76 -2.12 -9.12 -8.32
C TYR A 76 -2.26 -7.60 -8.19
N ALA A 77 -1.29 -6.82 -8.67
CA ALA A 77 -1.31 -5.37 -8.72
C ALA A 77 -2.51 -4.82 -9.53
N ASP A 78 -2.79 -5.41 -10.69
CA ASP A 78 -3.96 -5.06 -11.51
C ASP A 78 -5.27 -5.35 -10.76
N ALA A 79 -5.36 -6.47 -10.04
CA ALA A 79 -6.53 -6.79 -9.21
C ALA A 79 -6.71 -5.80 -8.05
N LEU A 80 -5.64 -5.42 -7.36
CA LEU A 80 -5.68 -4.42 -6.29
C LEU A 80 -6.11 -3.04 -6.81
N SER A 81 -5.61 -2.63 -7.98
CA SER A 81 -5.94 -1.34 -8.61
C SER A 81 -7.43 -1.16 -8.93
N ARG A 82 -8.13 -2.27 -9.17
CA ARG A 82 -9.58 -2.30 -9.47
C ARG A 82 -10.44 -2.43 -8.21
N THR A 83 -9.83 -2.72 -7.07
CA THR A 83 -10.53 -2.90 -5.81
C THR A 83 -10.82 -1.53 -5.16
N VAL A 84 -12.08 -1.27 -4.80
CA VAL A 84 -12.47 -0.05 -4.09
C VAL A 84 -12.72 -0.39 -2.62
N PRO A 85 -11.98 0.19 -1.66
CA PRO A 85 -12.22 -0.03 -0.24
C PRO A 85 -13.66 0.34 0.15
N LEU A 86 -14.37 -0.57 0.82
CA LEU A 86 -15.79 -0.42 1.19
C LEU A 86 -16.05 0.82 2.07
N LEU A 87 -15.11 1.18 2.94
CA LEU A 87 -15.26 2.38 3.79
C LEU A 87 -15.28 3.67 2.96
N ARG A 88 -14.58 3.67 1.81
CA ARG A 88 -14.50 4.81 0.90
C ARG A 88 -15.75 4.96 0.04
N SER A 89 -16.35 3.85 -0.38
CA SER A 89 -17.63 3.88 -1.11
C SER A 89 -18.75 4.42 -0.21
N ALA A 90 -18.80 3.99 1.05
CA ALA A 90 -19.77 4.51 2.03
C ALA A 90 -19.62 6.03 2.28
N ALA A 91 -18.38 6.54 2.37
CA ALA A 91 -18.14 7.97 2.56
C ALA A 91 -18.58 8.82 1.36
N ARG A 92 -18.42 8.33 0.11
CA ARG A 92 -18.93 9.02 -1.09
C ARG A 92 -20.45 9.05 -1.14
N VAL A 93 -21.11 7.92 -0.83
CA VAL A 93 -22.59 7.85 -0.81
C VAL A 93 -23.17 8.87 0.16
N ARG A 94 -22.57 9.03 1.35
CA ARG A 94 -23.02 10.04 2.33
C ARG A 94 -22.86 11.49 1.86
N ARG A 95 -21.94 11.77 0.92
CA ARG A 95 -21.71 13.12 0.40
C ARG A 95 -22.48 13.43 -0.88
N ALA A 96 -23.17 12.44 -1.47
CA ALA A 96 -24.02 12.68 -2.63
C ALA A 96 -25.28 13.46 -2.19
N PRO A 97 -25.61 14.60 -2.81
CA PRO A 97 -26.85 15.28 -2.53
C PRO A 97 -27.99 14.36 -2.97
N TRP A 98 -28.83 13.96 -2.01
CA TRP A 98 -30.03 13.18 -2.27
C TRP A 98 -31.00 14.03 -3.10
N THR A 99 -31.03 13.84 -4.41
CA THR A 99 -32.11 14.34 -5.28
C THR A 99 -33.28 13.36 -5.20
N GLY A 100 -34.01 13.45 -4.09
CA GLY A 100 -35.26 12.73 -3.91
C GLY A 100 -36.39 13.50 -4.57
N GLU A 101 -36.70 13.16 -5.81
CA GLU A 101 -37.94 13.57 -6.45
C GLU A 101 -38.97 12.46 -6.18
N ALA A 102 -39.84 12.70 -5.21
CA ALA A 102 -40.97 11.83 -4.90
C ALA A 102 -42.18 12.31 -5.71
N ALA A 103 -42.74 11.42 -6.54
CA ALA A 103 -44.02 11.57 -7.22
C ALA A 103 -45.08 10.70 -6.56
#